data_AF-A0A1S8WLS3-F1
#
_entry.id   AF-A0A1S8WLS3-F1
#
_cell.length_a   1.000
_cell.length_b   1.000
_cell.length_c   1.000
_cell.angle_alpha   90.00
_cell.angle_beta   90.00
_cell.angle_gamma   90.00
#
_symmetry.space_group_name_H-M   'P 1'
#
loop_
_entity.id
_entity.type
_entity.pdbx_description
1 polymer ?
#
loop_
_entity_poly.entity_id
_entity_poly.type
_entity_poly.pdbx_seq_one_letter_code
_entity_poly.pdbx_strand_id
1 'polypeptide(L)'
;MSTAKVILRRNRPGTKAEEWCNWPDEPFEEMESTLAVQQYIQQLIRRDRKNVDEILTAPEGQDVTVWKYEHLRQFCMELNGLAVRLQEQCTPQSCRQMTATEQWIFLCAAHKTPKE
;
A
#
# COMPACT_ATOMS: atom_id res chain seq x y z
N MET A 1 -13.43 29.45 -24.29
CA MET A 1 -13.68 28.07 -23.82
C MET A 1 -12.38 27.56 -23.22
N SER A 2 -12.31 27.45 -21.89
CA SER A 2 -11.15 26.89 -21.20
C SER A 2 -11.07 25.41 -21.54
N THR A 3 -10.00 24.99 -22.19
CA THR A 3 -9.69 23.57 -22.39
C THR A 3 -9.34 22.99 -21.03
N ALA A 4 -10.26 22.22 -20.43
CA ALA A 4 -9.99 21.49 -19.21
C ALA A 4 -8.72 20.66 -19.41
N LYS A 5 -7.69 20.94 -18.61
CA LYS A 5 -6.40 20.26 -18.72
C LYS A 5 -6.60 18.82 -18.29
N VAL A 6 -6.45 17.88 -19.23
CA VAL A 6 -6.52 16.44 -18.94
C VAL A 6 -5.43 16.07 -17.94
N ILE A 7 -5.83 15.59 -16.76
CA ILE A 7 -4.90 15.15 -15.71
C ILE A 7 -4.49 13.71 -16.02
N LEU A 8 -3.21 13.49 -16.31
CA LEU A 8 -2.67 12.15 -16.54
C LEU A 8 -2.15 11.56 -15.23
N ARG A 9 -2.89 10.64 -14.61
CA ARG A 9 -2.53 9.99 -13.33
C ARG A 9 -1.57 8.80 -13.53
N ARG A 10 -0.39 9.10 -14.08
CA ARG A 10 0.67 8.11 -14.34
C ARG A 10 2.06 8.72 -14.15
N ASN A 11 2.92 8.00 -13.45
CA ASN A 11 4.35 8.34 -13.38
C ASN A 11 5.03 8.07 -14.74
N ARG A 12 5.77 9.05 -15.25
CA ARG A 12 6.52 8.92 -16.49
C ARG A 12 7.89 8.28 -16.21
N PRO A 13 8.54 7.66 -17.21
CA PRO A 13 9.92 7.24 -17.06
C PRO A 13 10.80 8.43 -16.60
N GLY A 14 11.57 8.22 -15.53
CA GLY A 14 12.41 9.27 -14.93
C GLY A 14 11.69 10.22 -13.96
N THR A 15 10.43 10.00 -13.62
CA THR A 15 9.75 10.76 -12.55
C THR A 15 10.54 10.68 -11.25
N LYS A 16 10.86 11.85 -10.67
CA LYS A 16 11.58 11.94 -9.39
C LYS A 16 10.72 11.37 -8.26
N ALA A 17 11.37 10.90 -7.20
CA ALA A 17 10.67 10.40 -6.02
C ALA A 17 9.71 11.43 -5.41
N GLU A 18 10.08 12.73 -5.42
CA GLU A 18 9.26 13.84 -4.92
C GLU A 18 8.00 14.10 -5.78
N GLU A 19 8.03 13.72 -7.05
CA GLU A 19 6.93 13.90 -8.01
C GLU A 19 6.11 12.61 -8.18
N TRP A 20 6.55 11.52 -7.54
CA TRP A 20 5.96 10.21 -7.69
C TRP A 20 4.54 10.17 -7.10
N CYS A 21 3.57 9.86 -7.94
CA CYS A 21 2.15 9.87 -7.57
C CYS A 21 1.60 11.22 -7.07
N ASN A 22 2.25 12.34 -7.43
CA ASN A 22 1.86 13.67 -6.98
C ASN A 22 0.87 14.35 -7.95
N TRP A 23 -0.26 13.71 -8.23
CA TRP A 23 -1.37 14.28 -8.99
C TRP A 23 -2.47 14.80 -8.05
N PRO A 24 -3.32 15.74 -8.51
CA PRO A 24 -4.45 16.22 -7.72
C PRO A 24 -5.43 15.10 -7.34
N ASP A 25 -6.03 15.23 -6.16
CA ASP A 25 -7.08 14.36 -5.67
C ASP A 25 -8.25 14.31 -6.66
N GLU A 26 -8.80 13.11 -6.84
CA GLU A 26 -10.05 12.85 -7.56
C GLU A 26 -11.14 12.43 -6.57
N PRO A 27 -12.38 12.91 -6.72
CA PRO A 27 -13.53 12.37 -6.00
C PRO A 27 -13.70 10.88 -6.32
N PHE A 28 -14.08 10.07 -5.33
CA PHE A 28 -14.24 8.63 -5.53
C PHE A 28 -15.24 8.28 -6.64
N GLU A 29 -16.34 9.05 -6.74
CA GLU A 29 -17.39 8.88 -7.76
C GLU A 29 -16.90 9.13 -9.20
N GLU A 30 -15.82 9.90 -9.37
CA GLU A 30 -15.25 10.22 -10.68
C GLU A 30 -14.17 9.21 -11.12
N MET A 31 -13.80 8.25 -10.25
CA MET A 31 -12.77 7.25 -10.55
C MET A 31 -13.32 6.10 -11.41
N GLU A 32 -13.17 6.18 -12.73
CA GLU A 32 -13.64 5.16 -13.68
C GLU A 32 -12.70 3.94 -13.86
N SER A 33 -11.83 3.67 -12.88
CA SER A 33 -10.84 2.58 -12.97
C SER A 33 -11.32 1.28 -12.30
N THR A 34 -10.92 0.13 -12.83
CA THR A 34 -11.07 -1.16 -12.13
C THR A 34 -10.32 -1.20 -10.79
N LEU A 35 -9.39 -0.27 -10.57
CA LEU A 35 -8.61 -0.11 -9.35
C LEU A 35 -9.07 1.12 -8.53
N ALA A 36 -10.28 1.65 -8.75
CA ALA A 36 -10.76 2.86 -8.09
C ALA A 36 -10.62 2.81 -6.55
N VAL A 37 -11.02 1.70 -5.93
CA VAL A 37 -10.91 1.52 -4.47
C VAL A 37 -9.46 1.61 -4.00
N GLN A 38 -8.54 0.89 -4.67
CA GLN A 38 -7.12 0.95 -4.37
C GLN A 38 -6.56 2.37 -4.55
N GLN A 39 -6.91 3.04 -5.65
CA GLN A 39 -6.45 4.39 -5.97
C GLN A 39 -6.91 5.38 -4.90
N TYR A 40 -8.16 5.27 -4.46
CA TYR A 40 -8.74 6.10 -3.43
C TYR A 40 -8.05 5.89 -2.07
N ILE A 41 -7.84 4.64 -1.64
CA ILE A 41 -7.09 4.34 -0.41
C ILE A 41 -5.69 4.99 -0.47
N GLN A 42 -4.99 4.83 -1.59
CA GLN A 42 -3.65 5.40 -1.76
C GLN A 42 -3.66 6.94 -1.80
N GLN A 43 -4.71 7.55 -2.33
CA GLN A 43 -4.91 9.00 -2.30
C GLN A 43 -5.08 9.49 -0.86
N LEU A 44 -5.95 8.86 -0.06
CA LEU A 44 -6.15 9.20 1.35
C LEU A 44 -4.85 9.10 2.16
N ILE A 45 -4.07 8.02 1.97
CA ILE A 45 -2.78 7.81 2.63
C ILE A 45 -1.77 8.92 2.26
N ARG A 46 -1.71 9.31 0.98
CA ARG A 46 -0.80 10.37 0.51
C ARG A 46 -1.22 11.74 1.02
N ARG A 47 -2.52 11.99 1.11
CA ARG A 47 -3.07 13.25 1.61
C ARG A 47 -2.72 13.45 3.09
N ASP A 48 -3.08 12.49 3.95
CA ASP A 48 -2.67 12.51 5.36
C ASP A 48 -2.61 11.10 5.96
N ARG A 49 -1.41 10.52 5.96
CA ARG A 49 -1.13 9.22 6.59
C ARG A 49 -1.43 9.15 8.10
N LYS A 50 -1.61 10.27 8.79
CA LYS A 50 -1.94 10.29 10.22
C LYS A 50 -3.45 10.23 10.46
N ASN A 51 -4.26 10.56 9.46
CA ASN A 51 -5.71 10.52 9.56
C ASN A 51 -6.25 9.10 9.34
N VAL A 52 -5.97 8.21 10.29
CA VAL A 52 -6.31 6.79 10.21
C VAL A 52 -7.83 6.59 10.13
N ASP A 53 -8.61 7.40 10.85
CA ASP A 53 -10.06 7.30 10.85
C ASP A 53 -10.63 7.54 9.45
N GLU A 54 -10.12 8.55 8.73
CA GLU A 54 -10.52 8.81 7.36
C GLU A 54 -10.07 7.71 6.40
N ILE A 55 -8.82 7.23 6.52
CA ILE A 55 -8.27 6.16 5.67
C ILE A 55 -9.07 4.87 5.79
N LEU A 56 -9.57 4.55 6.98
CA LEU A 56 -10.30 3.31 7.25
C LEU A 56 -11.80 3.42 6.97
N THR A 57 -12.35 4.64 6.91
CA THR A 57 -13.78 4.87 6.65
C THR A 57 -14.08 4.64 5.16
N ALA A 58 -14.93 3.65 4.87
CA ALA A 58 -15.35 3.37 3.50
C ALA A 58 -16.27 4.49 2.97
N PRO A 59 -16.15 4.87 1.69
CA PRO A 59 -17.11 5.75 1.03
C PRO A 59 -18.55 5.22 1.11
N GLU A 60 -19.52 6.12 1.04
CA GLU A 60 -20.93 5.75 1.01
C GLU A 60 -21.22 4.85 -0.22
N GLY A 61 -22.00 3.78 -0.01
CA GLY A 61 -22.35 2.83 -1.06
C GLY A 61 -21.25 1.84 -1.46
N GLN A 62 -20.01 1.97 -0.95
CA GLN A 62 -18.93 1.03 -1.23
C GLN A 62 -19.10 -0.28 -0.45
N ASP A 63 -18.89 -1.41 -1.13
CA ASP A 63 -18.90 -2.71 -0.46
C ASP A 63 -17.75 -2.82 0.55
N VAL A 64 -18.11 -3.11 1.81
CA VAL A 64 -17.18 -3.17 2.94
C VAL A 64 -16.21 -4.34 2.83
N THR A 65 -16.61 -5.44 2.19
CA THR A 65 -15.75 -6.62 1.99
C THR A 65 -14.64 -6.28 1.00
N VAL A 66 -15.00 -5.64 -0.12
CA VAL A 66 -14.05 -5.13 -1.12
C VAL A 66 -13.13 -4.09 -0.48
N TRP A 67 -13.67 -3.14 0.30
CA TRP A 67 -12.87 -2.13 1.01
C TRP A 67 -11.79 -2.76 1.91
N LYS A 68 -12.17 -3.74 2.74
CA LYS A 68 -11.24 -4.47 3.61
C LYS A 68 -10.20 -5.25 2.81
N TYR A 69 -10.62 -5.89 1.72
CA TYR A 69 -9.73 -6.67 0.86
C TYR A 69 -8.67 -5.78 0.19
N GLU A 70 -9.05 -4.60 -0.29
CA GLU A 70 -8.10 -3.65 -0.89
C GLU A 70 -7.16 -3.03 0.14
N HIS A 71 -7.63 -2.78 1.38
CA HIS A 71 -6.74 -2.43 2.49
C HIS A 71 -5.71 -3.52 2.79
N LEU A 72 -6.11 -4.80 2.77
CA LEU A 72 -5.18 -5.91 2.94
C LEU A 72 -4.11 -5.93 1.84
N ARG A 73 -4.51 -5.69 0.59
CA ARG A 73 -3.56 -5.53 -0.53
C ARG A 73 -2.64 -4.34 -0.33
N GLN A 74 -3.17 -3.22 0.15
CA GLN A 74 -2.39 -2.01 0.43
C GLN A 74 -1.31 -2.27 1.48
N PHE A 75 -1.62 -2.99 2.58
CA PHE A 75 -0.62 -3.36 3.57
C PHE A 75 0.52 -4.19 2.98
N CYS A 76 0.21 -5.19 2.14
CA CYS A 76 1.23 -5.99 1.48
C CYS A 76 2.15 -5.13 0.58
N MET A 77 1.59 -4.16 -0.15
CA MET A 77 2.38 -3.25 -1.00
C MET A 77 3.33 -2.37 -0.16
N GLU A 78 2.84 -1.77 0.93
CA GLU A 78 3.66 -0.94 1.82
C GLU A 78 4.74 -1.75 2.55
N LEU A 79 4.38 -2.94 3.06
CA LEU A 79 5.30 -3.84 3.76
C LEU A 79 6.42 -4.34 2.83
N ASN A 80 6.14 -4.58 1.55
CA ASN A 80 7.17 -4.95 0.59
C ASN A 80 8.26 -3.87 0.47
N GLY A 81 7.87 -2.59 0.42
CA GLY A 81 8.81 -1.47 0.39
C GLY A 81 9.69 -1.41 1.63
N LEU A 82 9.10 -1.64 2.82
CA LEU A 82 9.84 -1.74 4.07
C LEU A 82 10.79 -2.93 4.09
N ALA A 83 10.32 -4.11 3.70
CA ALA A 83 11.11 -5.33 3.67
C ALA A 83 12.36 -5.18 2.79
N VAL A 84 12.23 -4.61 1.60
CA VAL A 84 13.36 -4.33 0.70
C VAL A 84 14.39 -3.42 1.36
N ARG A 85 13.95 -2.34 2.03
CA ARG A 85 14.87 -1.43 2.73
C ARG A 85 15.62 -2.08 3.90
N LEU A 86 15.04 -3.12 4.50
CA LEU A 86 15.63 -3.86 5.61
C LEU A 86 16.58 -4.99 5.17
N GLN A 87 16.69 -5.30 3.88
CA GLN A 87 17.50 -6.43 3.40
C GLN A 87 19.00 -6.26 3.69
N GLU A 88 19.48 -5.03 3.85
CA GLU A 88 20.89 -4.78 4.19
C GLU A 88 21.21 -5.18 5.65
N GLN A 89 20.20 -5.12 6.54
CA GLN A 89 20.38 -5.40 7.97
C GLN A 89 19.84 -6.78 8.37
N CYS A 90 18.79 -7.26 7.68
CA CYS A 90 18.16 -8.56 7.90
C CYS A 90 18.73 -9.59 6.93
N THR A 91 19.81 -10.26 7.35
CA THR A 91 20.50 -11.30 6.58
C THR A 91 20.37 -12.65 7.28
N PRO A 92 20.64 -13.78 6.60
CA PRO A 92 20.66 -15.09 7.26
C PRO A 92 21.67 -15.18 8.41
N GLN A 93 22.69 -14.31 8.45
CA GLN A 93 23.68 -14.27 9.51
C GLN A 93 23.19 -13.49 10.74
N SER A 94 22.53 -12.34 10.54
CA SER A 94 22.00 -11.49 11.62
C SER A 94 20.64 -11.99 12.14
N CYS A 95 19.75 -12.41 11.24
CA CYS A 95 18.40 -12.91 11.51
C CYS A 95 18.32 -14.40 11.14
N ARG A 96 18.96 -15.24 11.95
CA ARG A 96 19.07 -16.69 11.69
C ARG A 96 17.72 -17.42 11.71
N GLN A 97 16.76 -16.88 12.45
CA GLN A 97 15.41 -17.41 12.62
C GLN A 97 14.42 -16.24 12.50
N MET A 98 13.21 -16.52 12.02
CA MET A 98 12.13 -15.53 11.93
C MET A 98 11.51 -15.30 13.30
N THR A 99 12.12 -14.45 14.11
CA THR A 99 11.72 -14.19 15.50
C THR A 99 11.06 -12.83 15.67
N ALA A 100 10.14 -12.71 16.63
CA ALA A 100 9.71 -11.42 17.16
C ALA A 100 9.98 -11.41 18.67
N THR A 101 10.96 -10.59 19.08
CA THR A 101 11.53 -10.62 20.43
C THR A 101 12.09 -12.01 20.78
N GLU A 102 12.39 -12.27 22.06
CA GLU A 102 12.87 -13.57 22.53
C GLU A 102 11.73 -14.60 22.75
N GLN A 103 10.47 -14.17 22.65
CA GLN A 103 9.31 -14.98 23.03
C GLN A 103 8.67 -15.77 21.90
N TRP A 104 8.84 -15.33 20.65
CA TRP A 104 8.09 -15.86 19.52
C TRP A 104 8.99 -16.18 18.33
N ILE A 105 8.83 -17.38 17.79
CA ILE A 105 9.44 -17.84 16.55
C ILE A 105 8.31 -18.16 15.56
N PHE A 106 8.40 -17.63 14.35
CA PHE A 106 7.46 -17.90 13.26
C PHE A 106 8.07 -18.91 12.30
N LEU A 107 7.32 -19.95 11.99
CA LEU A 107 7.76 -21.00 11.06
C LEU A 107 7.02 -20.86 9.73
N CYS A 108 7.74 -21.08 8.63
CA CYS A 108 7.18 -20.94 7.29
C CYS A 108 6.22 -22.11 6.96
N ALA A 109 4.94 -21.79 6.78
CA ALA A 109 3.91 -22.76 6.42
C ALA A 109 4.03 -23.30 4.98
N ALA A 110 4.86 -22.70 4.13
CA ALA A 110 5.10 -23.21 2.77
C ALA A 110 5.90 -24.54 2.77
N HIS A 111 6.54 -24.88 3.88
CA HIS A 111 7.28 -26.13 4.03
C HIS A 111 6.36 -27.23 4.56
N LYS A 112 6.40 -28.43 3.94
CA LYS A 112 5.62 -29.61 4.39
C LYS A 112 5.87 -29.96 5.86
N THR A 113 7.09 -29.74 6.32
CA THR A 113 7.48 -29.80 7.73
C THR A 113 8.01 -28.43 8.11
N PRO A 114 7.53 -27.81 9.20
CA PRO A 114 8.04 -26.53 9.68
C PRO A 114 9.57 -26.58 9.83
N LYS A 115 10.28 -25.60 9.28
CA LYS A 115 11.72 -25.44 9.44
C LYS A 115 12.00 -24.17 10.21
N GLU A 116 12.90 -24.28 11.18
CA GLU A 116 13.54 -23.16 11.86
C GLU A 116 14.56 -22.46 10.97
#